data_AF-A0A4Y2F815-F1
#
_entry.id   AF-A0A4Y2F815-F1
#
_cell.length_a   1.000
_cell.length_b   1.000
_cell.length_c   1.000
_cell.angle_alpha   90.00
_cell.angle_beta   90.00
_cell.angle_gamma   90.00
#
_symmetry.space_group_name_H-M   'P 1'
#
loop_
_entity.id
_entity.type
_entity.pdbx_description
1 polymer ?
#
loop_
_entity_poly.entity_id
_entity_poly.type
_entity_poly.pdbx_seq_one_letter_code
_entity_poly.pdbx_strand_id
1 'polypeptide(L)'
;MYAEFNLKARNQSVTVQQKQVPANERNKTRLILLLTQKIASEGIETRVATGDADTYIVRCGLEKAIYHPIVAITGQDEDLVVLLIALASPESNIYFMKFGKRKVEAKLF
;
A
#
# COMPACT_ATOMS: atom_id res chain seq x y z
N MET A 1 -10.26 -6.50 22.53
CA MET A 1 -11.73 -6.37 22.36
C MET A 1 -11.96 -5.77 20.99
N TYR A 2 -12.15 -6.61 19.96
CA TYR A 2 -12.35 -6.14 18.59
C TYR A 2 -13.84 -6.10 18.30
N ALA A 3 -14.35 -4.93 17.92
CA ALA A 3 -15.71 -4.79 17.42
C ALA A 3 -15.76 -5.36 15.99
N GLU A 4 -16.60 -6.36 15.77
CA GLU A 4 -16.92 -6.86 14.43
C GLU A 4 -17.64 -5.75 13.65
N PHE A 5 -16.96 -5.18 12.65
CA PHE A 5 -17.59 -4.26 11.71
C PHE A 5 -18.36 -5.06 10.66
N ASN A 6 -19.66 -5.20 10.90
CA ASN A 6 -20.61 -5.84 10.00
C ASN A 6 -20.88 -4.91 8.80
N LEU A 7 -20.05 -5.00 7.76
CA LEU A 7 -20.20 -4.24 6.51
C LEU A 7 -21.36 -4.82 5.69
N LYS A 8 -22.59 -4.42 6.02
CA LYS A 8 -23.74 -4.59 5.12
C LYS A 8 -23.51 -3.66 3.93
N ALA A 9 -23.21 -4.22 2.76
CA ALA A 9 -23.08 -3.46 1.51
C ALA A 9 -24.44 -2.81 1.18
N ARG A 10 -24.59 -1.53 1.55
CA ARG A 10 -25.67 -0.69 1.01
C ARG A 10 -25.12 -0.08 -0.27
N ASN A 11 -25.61 -0.54 -1.41
CA ASN A 11 -25.31 0.07 -2.70
C ASN A 11 -25.96 1.46 -2.75
N GLN A 12 -25.23 2.48 -2.31
CA GLN A 12 -25.58 3.88 -2.52
C GLN A 12 -24.96 4.32 -3.85
N SER A 13 -25.76 4.93 -4.72
CA SER A 13 -25.28 5.48 -5.98
C SER A 13 -24.23 6.56 -5.73
N VAL A 14 -23.01 6.32 -6.19
CA VAL A 14 -21.93 7.32 -6.13
C VAL A 14 -22.23 8.37 -7.21
N THR A 15 -22.62 9.57 -6.78
CA THR A 15 -22.98 10.69 -7.69
C THR A 15 -21.76 11.50 -8.16
N VAL A 16 -20.56 11.06 -7.80
CA VAL A 16 -19.31 11.80 -8.00
C VAL A 16 -18.40 11.01 -8.94
N GLN A 17 -17.77 11.66 -9.91
CA GLN A 17 -16.84 10.97 -10.83
C GLN A 17 -15.68 10.33 -10.04
N GLN A 18 -15.22 9.13 -10.43
CA GLN A 18 -14.16 8.37 -9.73
C GLN A 18 -12.89 9.21 -9.47
N LYS A 19 -12.51 10.10 -10.39
CA LYS A 19 -11.39 11.05 -10.23
C LYS A 19 -11.57 12.07 -9.09
N GLN A 20 -12.82 12.40 -8.75
CA GLN A 20 -13.16 13.38 -7.73
C GLN A 20 -13.36 12.76 -6.35
N VAL A 21 -13.48 11.43 -6.25
CA VAL A 21 -13.58 10.73 -4.95
C VAL A 21 -12.33 10.93 -4.10
N PRO A 22 -11.10 10.77 -4.64
CA PRO A 22 -9.89 11.12 -3.92
C PRO A 22 -9.76 12.62 -3.68
N ALA A 23 -10.43 13.51 -4.41
CA ALA A 23 -10.25 14.96 -4.24
C ALA A 23 -10.94 15.51 -2.98
N ASN A 24 -11.87 14.75 -2.40
CA ASN A 24 -12.58 15.14 -1.17
C ASN A 24 -11.83 14.65 0.07
N GLU A 25 -11.32 15.58 0.89
CA GLU A 25 -10.54 15.27 2.09
C GLU A 25 -11.27 14.34 3.08
N ARG A 26 -12.59 14.50 3.24
CA ARG A 26 -13.38 13.61 4.11
C ARG A 26 -13.43 12.18 3.55
N ASN A 27 -13.50 12.04 2.24
CA ASN A 27 -13.48 10.73 1.58
C ASN A 27 -12.08 10.11 1.64
N LYS A 28 -11.00 10.91 1.45
CA LYS A 28 -9.61 10.44 1.63
C LYS A 28 -9.41 9.86 3.02
N THR A 29 -9.73 10.62 4.07
CA THR A 29 -9.54 10.20 5.46
C THR A 29 -10.33 8.93 5.79
N ARG A 30 -11.59 8.86 5.33
CA ARG A 30 -12.41 7.65 5.51
C ARG A 30 -11.85 6.44 4.78
N LEU A 31 -11.38 6.62 3.55
CA LEU A 31 -10.80 5.54 2.75
C LEU A 31 -9.51 5.02 3.41
N ILE A 32 -8.61 5.91 3.83
CA ILE A 32 -7.37 5.54 4.55
C ILE A 32 -7.71 4.75 5.82
N LEU A 33 -8.69 5.21 6.60
CA LEU A 33 -9.12 4.53 7.83
C LEU A 33 -9.65 3.12 7.53
N LEU A 34 -10.55 2.98 6.55
CA LEU A 34 -11.13 1.70 6.18
C LEU A 34 -10.08 0.71 5.68
N LEU A 35 -9.16 1.16 4.84
CA LEU A 35 -8.06 0.32 4.34
C LEU A 35 -7.13 -0.11 5.47
N THR A 36 -6.73 0.82 6.34
CA THR A 36 -5.87 0.51 7.50
C THR A 36 -6.52 -0.55 8.39
N GLN A 37 -7.81 -0.40 8.70
CA GLN A 37 -8.54 -1.36 9.52
C GLN A 37 -8.64 -2.73 8.84
N LYS A 38 -8.93 -2.76 7.53
CA LYS A 38 -9.03 -4.03 6.78
C LYS A 38 -7.68 -4.74 6.72
N ILE A 39 -6.59 -4.03 6.43
CA ILE A 39 -5.25 -4.63 6.36
C ILE A 39 -4.81 -5.12 7.74
N ALA A 40 -5.06 -4.34 8.80
CA ALA A 40 -4.78 -4.76 10.17
C ALA A 40 -5.58 -6.00 10.58
N SER A 41 -6.82 -6.16 10.10
CA SER A 41 -7.63 -7.35 10.37
C SER A 41 -7.06 -8.64 9.75
N GLU A 42 -6.23 -8.52 8.72
CA GLU A 42 -5.47 -9.63 8.13
C GLU A 42 -4.11 -9.86 8.84
N GLY A 43 -3.84 -9.14 9.93
CA GLY A 43 -2.59 -9.26 10.70
C GLY A 43 -1.39 -8.58 10.06
N ILE A 44 -1.59 -7.69 9.08
CA ILE A 44 -0.52 -6.99 8.37
C ILE A 44 -0.23 -5.65 9.06
N GLU A 45 1.02 -5.43 9.45
CA GLU A 45 1.48 -4.14 9.99
C GLU A 45 1.26 -3.03 8.94
N THR A 46 0.50 -2.00 9.30
CA THR A 46 0.14 -0.90 8.40
C THR A 46 0.65 0.42 8.95
N ARG A 47 1.27 1.23 8.10
CA ARG A 47 1.63 2.62 8.42
C ARG A 47 1.12 3.56 7.34
N VAL A 48 0.70 4.75 7.76
CA VAL A 48 0.23 5.82 6.86
C VAL A 48 1.32 6.88 6.79
N ALA A 49 1.88 7.10 5.60
CA ALA A 49 2.85 8.17 5.37
C ALA A 49 2.14 9.52 5.27
N THR A 50 2.76 10.57 5.81
CA THR A 50 2.27 11.96 5.69
C THR A 50 2.58 12.57 4.32
N GLY A 51 3.54 11.98 3.60
CA GLY A 51 3.93 12.37 2.24
C GLY A 51 4.32 11.13 1.45
N ASP A 52 5.41 11.23 0.71
CA ASP A 52 5.96 10.11 -0.04
C ASP A 52 6.37 8.94 0.88
N ALA A 53 6.02 7.71 0.48
CA ALA A 53 6.27 6.51 1.25
C ALA A 53 7.58 5.79 0.86
N ASP A 54 8.23 6.15 -0.24
CA ASP A 54 9.31 5.39 -0.86
C ASP A 54 10.49 5.21 0.08
N THR A 55 10.92 6.29 0.73
CA THR A 55 12.02 6.23 1.70
C THR A 55 11.66 5.33 2.88
N TYR A 56 10.41 5.36 3.32
CA TYR A 56 9.96 4.51 4.42
C TYR A 56 9.90 3.04 4.02
N ILE A 57 9.39 2.74 2.83
CA ILE A 57 9.31 1.38 2.27
C ILE A 57 10.71 0.77 2.15
N VAL A 58 11.67 1.51 1.58
CA VAL A 58 13.04 1.03 1.40
C VAL A 58 13.74 0.81 2.74
N ARG A 59 13.64 1.76 3.67
CA ARG A 59 14.22 1.61 5.02
C ARG A 59 13.63 0.42 5.77
N CYS A 60 12.31 0.25 5.73
CA CYS A 60 11.64 -0.90 6.34
C CYS A 60 12.17 -2.21 5.76
N GLY A 61 12.28 -2.30 4.43
CA GLY A 61 12.83 -3.48 3.77
C GLY A 61 14.28 -3.80 4.19
N LEU A 62 15.13 -2.78 4.29
CA LEU A 62 16.52 -2.92 4.75
C LEU A 62 16.60 -3.39 6.21
N GLU A 63 15.81 -2.79 7.10
CA GLU A 63 15.73 -3.22 8.50
C GLU A 63 15.27 -4.68 8.63
N LYS A 64 14.29 -5.10 7.81
CA LYS A 64 13.81 -6.49 7.79
C LYS A 64 14.87 -7.44 7.22
N ALA A 65 15.69 -7.02 6.27
CA ALA A 65 16.73 -7.85 5.67
C ALA A 65 17.83 -8.26 6.66
N ILE A 66 17.97 -7.55 7.78
CA ILE A 66 18.88 -7.94 8.88
C ILE A 66 18.43 -9.25 9.53
N TYR A 67 17.11 -9.48 9.61
CA TYR A 67 16.51 -10.59 10.37
C TYR A 67 15.88 -11.67 9.48
N HIS A 68 15.60 -11.34 8.22
CA HIS A 68 14.94 -12.23 7.29
C HIS A 68 15.86 -12.56 6.11
N PRO A 69 16.02 -13.84 5.75
CA PRO A 69 16.95 -14.26 4.71
C PRO A 69 16.58 -13.76 3.31
N ILE A 70 15.30 -13.42 3.10
CA ILE A 70 14.75 -12.90 1.86
C ILE A 70 13.71 -11.84 2.20
N VAL A 71 13.82 -10.67 1.58
CA VAL A 71 12.82 -9.60 1.66
C VAL A 71 12.37 -9.23 0.26
N ALA A 72 11.06 -9.09 0.06
CA ALA A 72 10.48 -8.58 -1.17
C ALA A 72 9.88 -7.20 -0.92
N ILE A 73 10.28 -6.22 -1.73
CA ILE A 73 9.72 -4.88 -1.76
C ILE A 73 8.84 -4.76 -2.99
N THR A 74 7.55 -4.52 -2.79
CA THR A 74 6.56 -4.41 -3.86
C THR A 74 6.21 -2.94 -4.10
N GLY A 75 6.24 -2.50 -5.36
CA GLY A 75 5.87 -1.13 -5.73
C GLY A 75 5.79 -0.94 -7.23
N GLN A 76 5.19 0.16 -7.68
CA GLN A 76 5.17 0.53 -9.10
C GLN A 76 6.22 1.59 -9.44
N ASP A 77 6.56 2.44 -8.47
CA ASP A 77 7.41 3.60 -8.65
C ASP A 77 8.85 3.20 -8.97
N GLU A 78 9.47 3.92 -9.91
CA GLU A 78 10.83 3.66 -10.37
C GLU A 78 11.86 4.13 -9.34
N ASP A 79 11.51 5.17 -8.57
CA ASP A 79 12.33 5.75 -7.52
C ASP A 79 12.63 4.74 -6.40
N LEU A 80 11.74 3.77 -6.15
CA LEU A 80 11.99 2.68 -5.20
C LEU A 80 13.24 1.86 -5.56
N VAL A 81 13.47 1.59 -6.85
CA VAL A 81 14.64 0.83 -7.31
C VAL A 81 15.90 1.68 -7.19
N VAL A 82 15.80 2.97 -7.53
CA VAL A 82 16.92 3.91 -7.42
C VAL A 82 17.35 4.04 -5.95
N LEU A 83 16.40 4.21 -5.04
CA LEU A 83 16.68 4.26 -3.60
C LEU A 83 17.26 2.94 -3.08
N LEU A 84 16.77 1.79 -3.56
CA LEU A 84 17.33 0.49 -3.16
C LEU A 84 18.78 0.32 -3.59
N ILE A 85 19.11 0.66 -4.84
CA ILE A 85 20.49 0.58 -5.34
C ILE A 85 21.42 1.50 -4.54
N ALA A 86 20.93 2.69 -4.16
CA ALA A 86 21.73 3.66 -3.41
C ALA A 86 21.96 3.25 -1.94
N LEU A 87 21.03 2.54 -1.32
CA LEU A 87 21.01 2.32 0.14
C LEU A 87 21.26 0.87 0.57
N ALA A 88 20.99 -0.12 -0.28
CA ALA A 88 21.20 -1.53 0.06
C ALA A 88 22.67 -1.90 -0.03
N SER A 89 23.14 -2.77 0.87
CA SER A 89 24.47 -3.37 0.69
C SER A 89 24.44 -4.44 -0.40
N PRO A 90 25.53 -4.67 -1.14
CA PRO A 90 25.58 -5.70 -2.18
C PRO A 90 25.24 -7.11 -1.69
N GLU A 91 25.41 -7.38 -0.40
CA GLU A 91 25.16 -8.67 0.25
C GLU A 91 23.69 -8.85 0.69
N SER A 92 22.87 -7.81 0.56
CA SER A 92 21.48 -7.82 1.00
C SER A 92 20.60 -8.60 0.02
N ASN A 93 19.94 -9.67 0.50
CA ASN A 93 19.02 -10.50 -0.29
C ASN A 93 17.62 -9.85 -0.40
N ILE A 94 17.56 -8.71 -1.08
CA ILE A 94 16.32 -7.93 -1.27
C ILE A 94 15.91 -7.96 -2.74
N TYR A 95 14.62 -8.28 -2.98
CA TYR A 95 14.04 -8.36 -4.32
C TYR A 95 13.02 -7.25 -4.52
N PHE A 96 13.16 -6.49 -5.60
CA PHE A 96 12.12 -5.56 -6.02
C PHE A 96 11.11 -6.26 -6.93
N MET A 97 9.84 -6.25 -6.53
CA MET A 97 8.73 -6.86 -7.27
C MET A 97 7.83 -5.77 -7.84
N LYS A 98 7.99 -5.49 -9.13
CA LYS A 98 7.13 -4.56 -9.87
C LYS A 98 5.86 -5.26 -10.35
N PHE A 99 4.70 -4.68 -10.10
CA PHE A 99 3.47 -5.15 -10.72
C PHE A 99 3.49 -4.79 -12.22
N GLY A 100 3.36 -5.79 -13.10
CA GLY A 100 3.20 -5.56 -14.54
C GLY A 100 1.89 -4.84 -14.84
N LYS A 101 1.85 -4.09 -15.96
CA LYS A 101 0.60 -3.51 -16.49
C LYS A 101 -0.32 -4.66 -16.92
N ARG A 102 -1.24 -5.12 -16.07
CA ARG A 102 -2.34 -5.97 -16.54
C ARG A 102 -3.23 -5.13 -17.46
N LYS A 103 -3.68 -5.71 -18.58
CA LYS A 103 -4.88 -5.21 -19.27
C LYS A 103 -6.02 -5.30 -18.26
N VAL A 104 -6.55 -4.16 -17.87
CA VAL A 104 -7.75 -4.09 -17.03
C VAL A 104 -8.93 -4.44 -17.94
N GLU A 105 -9.53 -5.63 -17.75
CA GLU A 105 -10.91 -5.79 -18.19
C GLU A 105 -11.76 -4.90 -17.29
N ALA A 106 -12.31 -3.83 -17.89
CA ALA A 106 -13.17 -2.89 -17.20
C ALA A 106 -14.48 -3.60 -16.81
N LYS A 107 -14.50 -4.19 -15.62
CA LYS A 107 -15.73 -4.52 -14.91
C LYS A 107 -15.61 -3.99 -13.49
N LEU A 108 -16.07 -2.76 -13.31
CA LEU A 108 -16.62 -2.32 -12.02
C LEU A 108 -18.13 -2.57 -12.11
N PHE A 109 -18.67 -3.35 -11.17
CA PHE A 109 -20.10 -3.45 -10.93
C PHE A 109 -20.64 -2.14 -10.35
#